data_AF-A0A961ICM5-F1
#
_entry.id   AF-A0A961ICM5-F1
#
_cell.length_a   1.000
_cell.length_b   1.000
_cell.length_c   1.000
_cell.angle_alpha   90.00
_cell.angle_beta   90.00
_cell.angle_gamma   90.00
#
_symmetry.space_group_name_H-M   'P 1'
#
loop_
_entity.id
_entity.type
_entity.pdbx_description
1 polymer ?
#
loop_
_entity_poly.entity_id
_entity_poly.type
_entity_poly.pdbx_seq_one_letter_code
_entity_poly.pdbx_strand_id
1 'polypeptide(L)'
;SMSVDLHKYAYAAKGASVVLYRDRALRRLQYFVYTEWPGGIYGSPSIAGTRPGGAIAAAWAIMHYLGEGGYLRITREVMEVVKIFRDGINALPGVCVPGEPEMSVMCILPEEGDDLDIYAVGDEMSVRGWHLDRQQNPASLHLTVNWAHTQSAEQFLLDLEDSILAARSAGGRLQTQLGSLAGKLIGMLPDSLATGATQLLARIGGGGVPKRSAAMYGMMGSLPNRGDLQELVKDLLDQFTSVNKK
;
A
#
# COMPACT_ATOMS: atom_id res chain seq x y z
N SER A 1 -17.63 -16.80 5.77
CA SER A 1 -17.09 -16.93 4.40
C SER A 1 -15.60 -16.71 4.44
N MET A 2 -14.90 -16.94 3.33
CA MET A 2 -13.46 -16.66 3.17
C MET A 2 -13.25 -16.00 1.80
N SER A 3 -12.48 -14.91 1.75
CA SER A 3 -12.02 -14.31 0.48
C SER A 3 -10.57 -14.69 0.22
N VAL A 4 -10.24 -15.05 -1.02
CA VAL A 4 -8.89 -15.45 -1.42
C VAL A 4 -8.53 -14.77 -2.74
N ASP A 5 -7.53 -13.89 -2.70
CA ASP A 5 -7.08 -13.17 -3.89
C ASP A 5 -6.10 -14.00 -4.71
N LEU A 6 -6.59 -14.59 -5.80
CA LEU A 6 -5.77 -15.38 -6.72
C LEU A 6 -4.70 -14.52 -7.41
N HIS A 7 -5.00 -13.25 -7.65
CA HIS A 7 -4.05 -12.31 -8.25
C HIS A 7 -2.93 -11.81 -7.31
N LYS A 8 -2.84 -12.39 -6.10
CA LYS A 8 -1.75 -12.17 -5.13
C LYS A 8 -0.86 -13.42 -5.08
N TYR A 9 -0.94 -14.20 -4.01
CA TYR A 9 -0.07 -15.36 -3.75
C TYR A 9 -0.43 -16.61 -4.53
N ALA A 10 -1.51 -16.61 -5.33
CA ALA A 10 -1.70 -17.65 -6.35
C ALA A 10 -0.98 -17.32 -7.68
N TYR A 11 -0.40 -16.10 -7.78
CA TYR A 11 0.35 -15.59 -8.93
C TYR A 11 -0.47 -15.49 -10.23
N ALA A 12 -1.80 -15.35 -10.11
CA ALA A 12 -2.66 -15.11 -11.27
C ALA A 12 -2.54 -13.66 -11.78
N ALA A 13 -2.97 -13.44 -13.02
CA ALA A 13 -3.13 -12.09 -13.57
C ALA A 13 -4.11 -11.25 -12.73
N LYS A 14 -3.89 -9.93 -12.68
CA LYS A 14 -4.75 -8.98 -11.95
C LYS A 14 -6.21 -9.09 -12.40
N GLY A 15 -7.14 -8.98 -11.45
CA GLY A 15 -8.58 -9.08 -11.70
C GLY A 15 -9.23 -10.42 -11.34
N ALA A 16 -8.52 -11.35 -10.66
CA ALA A 16 -9.09 -12.61 -10.17
C ALA A 16 -9.01 -12.75 -8.64
N SER A 17 -10.14 -13.07 -8.01
CA SER A 17 -10.28 -13.41 -6.58
C SER A 17 -11.49 -14.34 -6.41
N VAL A 18 -11.58 -15.03 -5.28
CA VAL A 18 -12.73 -15.90 -4.94
C VAL A 18 -13.29 -15.54 -3.58
N VAL A 19 -14.62 -15.65 -3.46
CA VAL A 19 -15.31 -15.67 -2.17
C VAL A 19 -15.96 -17.04 -1.97
N LEU A 20 -15.62 -17.69 -0.87
CA LEU A 20 -16.08 -19.01 -0.49
C LEU A 20 -17.07 -18.87 0.68
N TYR A 21 -18.22 -19.51 0.54
CA TYR A 21 -19.23 -19.59 1.58
C TYR A 21 -19.24 -20.97 2.20
N ARG A 22 -19.56 -21.04 3.50
CA ARG A 22 -19.68 -22.31 4.23
C ARG A 22 -20.71 -23.22 3.57
N ASP A 23 -21.81 -22.64 3.09
CA ASP A 23 -22.91 -23.36 2.47
C ASP A 23 -23.61 -22.52 1.40
N ARG A 24 -24.52 -23.19 0.68
CA ARG A 24 -25.30 -22.58 -0.40
C ARG A 24 -26.33 -21.55 0.09
N ALA A 25 -26.82 -21.66 1.33
CA ALA A 25 -27.84 -20.76 1.84
C ALA A 25 -27.26 -19.34 1.97
N LEU A 26 -26.03 -19.24 2.48
CA LEU A 26 -25.29 -17.97 2.51
C LEU A 26 -24.97 -17.45 1.11
N ARG A 27 -24.51 -18.31 0.20
CA ARG A 27 -24.15 -17.91 -1.18
C ARG A 27 -25.34 -17.34 -1.95
N ARG A 28 -26.57 -17.82 -1.68
CA ARG A 28 -27.79 -17.33 -2.35
C ARG A 28 -28.09 -15.87 -2.04
N LEU A 29 -27.66 -15.35 -0.89
CA LEU A 29 -27.86 -13.95 -0.50
C LEU A 29 -26.99 -12.98 -1.32
N GLN A 30 -25.92 -13.47 -1.97
CA GLN A 30 -25.06 -12.66 -2.84
C GLN A 30 -25.66 -12.43 -4.23
N TYR A 31 -26.52 -13.34 -4.70
CA TYR A 31 -27.01 -13.29 -6.06
C TYR A 31 -27.95 -12.10 -6.28
N PHE A 32 -27.78 -11.41 -7.40
CA PHE A 32 -28.79 -10.52 -7.92
C PHE A 32 -29.66 -11.31 -8.92
N VAL A 33 -30.98 -11.24 -8.76
CA VAL A 33 -31.94 -11.88 -9.68
C VAL A 33 -33.07 -10.90 -9.94
N TYR A 34 -33.39 -10.68 -11.21
CA TYR A 34 -34.50 -9.85 -11.64
C TYR A 34 -35.28 -10.55 -12.76
N THR A 35 -36.53 -10.91 -12.47
CA THR A 35 -37.37 -11.77 -13.34
C THR A 35 -38.36 -10.99 -14.20
N GLU A 36 -38.52 -9.68 -13.97
CA GLU A 36 -39.53 -8.84 -14.61
C GLU A 36 -38.94 -7.94 -15.72
N TRP A 37 -37.69 -8.15 -16.11
CA TRP A 37 -37.09 -7.40 -17.20
C TRP A 37 -37.66 -7.85 -18.55
N PRO A 38 -38.12 -6.94 -19.43
CA PRO A 38 -38.61 -7.30 -20.77
C PRO A 38 -37.57 -8.02 -21.64
N GLY A 39 -36.27 -7.88 -21.34
CA GLY A 39 -35.18 -8.60 -22.01
C GLY A 39 -34.99 -10.05 -21.57
N GLY A 40 -35.81 -10.55 -20.64
CA GLY A 40 -35.77 -11.90 -20.09
C GLY A 40 -35.27 -11.96 -18.64
N ILE A 41 -35.24 -13.16 -18.06
CA ILE A 41 -34.77 -13.37 -16.69
C ILE A 41 -33.28 -13.03 -16.60
N TYR A 42 -32.93 -12.11 -15.70
CA TYR A 42 -31.56 -11.71 -15.44
C TYR A 42 -31.08 -12.25 -14.09
N GLY A 43 -29.89 -12.85 -14.07
CA GLY A 43 -29.24 -13.31 -12.84
C GLY A 43 -27.75 -13.06 -12.88
N SER A 44 -27.19 -12.51 -11.80
CA SER A 44 -25.75 -12.31 -11.65
C SER A 44 -25.25 -12.90 -10.33
N PRO A 45 -24.19 -13.74 -10.36
CA PRO A 45 -23.59 -14.26 -9.15
C PRO A 45 -22.64 -13.26 -8.46
N SER A 46 -22.36 -12.10 -9.07
CA SER A 46 -21.44 -11.07 -8.55
C SER A 46 -21.89 -9.66 -8.95
N ILE A 47 -21.14 -8.63 -8.57
CA ILE A 47 -21.48 -7.23 -8.90
C ILE A 47 -21.56 -7.00 -10.43
N ALA A 48 -20.58 -7.49 -11.18
CA ALA A 48 -20.52 -7.26 -12.62
C ALA A 48 -21.40 -8.25 -13.41
N GLY A 49 -22.00 -7.76 -14.50
CA GLY A 49 -22.61 -8.60 -15.54
C GLY A 49 -21.54 -9.17 -16.48
N THR A 50 -21.15 -8.40 -17.50
CA THR A 50 -20.01 -8.73 -18.38
C THR A 50 -18.71 -8.75 -17.57
N ARG A 51 -17.90 -9.79 -17.77
CA ARG A 51 -16.66 -10.03 -16.99
C ARG A 51 -15.47 -10.33 -17.91
N PRO A 52 -14.26 -9.85 -17.58
CA PRO A 52 -13.06 -10.15 -18.34
C PRO A 52 -12.61 -11.59 -18.09
N GLY A 53 -12.93 -12.50 -19.02
CA GLY A 53 -12.61 -13.93 -18.90
C GLY A 53 -11.11 -14.26 -18.83
N GLY A 54 -10.24 -13.37 -19.32
CA GLY A 54 -8.79 -13.57 -19.36
C GLY A 54 -8.16 -13.80 -17.97
N ALA A 55 -8.52 -12.98 -16.97
CA ALA A 55 -7.99 -13.13 -15.62
C ALA A 55 -8.44 -14.46 -14.97
N ILE A 56 -9.67 -14.91 -15.28
CA ILE A 56 -10.21 -16.18 -14.80
C ILE A 56 -9.45 -17.36 -15.43
N ALA A 57 -9.21 -17.31 -16.74
CA ALA A 57 -8.44 -18.32 -17.44
C ALA A 57 -6.97 -18.38 -16.96
N ALA A 58 -6.35 -17.23 -16.73
CA ALA A 58 -4.99 -17.14 -16.18
C ALA A 58 -4.90 -17.73 -14.77
N ALA A 59 -5.90 -17.47 -13.92
CA ALA A 59 -5.97 -18.06 -12.57
C ALA A 59 -6.08 -19.58 -12.62
N TRP A 60 -6.92 -20.12 -13.51
CA TRP A 60 -7.00 -21.56 -13.74
C TRP A 60 -5.64 -22.12 -14.21
N ALA A 61 -5.05 -21.50 -15.22
CA ALA A 61 -3.78 -21.95 -15.80
C ALA A 61 -2.64 -21.99 -14.79
N ILE A 62 -2.46 -20.92 -13.99
CA ILE A 62 -1.35 -20.87 -13.02
C ILE A 62 -1.55 -21.86 -11.87
N MET A 63 -2.78 -22.05 -11.39
CA MET A 63 -3.08 -23.02 -10.33
C MET A 63 -2.78 -24.45 -10.78
N HIS A 64 -3.10 -24.78 -12.04
CA HIS A 64 -2.77 -26.08 -12.63
C HIS A 64 -1.27 -26.24 -12.92
N TYR A 65 -0.60 -25.18 -13.39
CA TYR A 65 0.83 -25.19 -13.69
C TYR A 65 1.68 -25.37 -12.43
N LEU A 66 1.40 -24.60 -11.36
CA LEU A 66 2.13 -24.69 -10.11
C LEU A 66 1.74 -25.96 -9.33
N GLY A 67 0.44 -26.26 -9.26
CA GLY A 67 -0.09 -27.30 -8.39
C GLY A 67 0.30 -27.10 -6.92
N GLU A 68 -0.03 -28.07 -6.08
CA GLU A 68 0.31 -28.02 -4.65
C GLU A 68 1.83 -27.94 -4.43
N GLY A 69 2.61 -28.75 -5.15
CA GLY A 69 4.07 -28.77 -5.01
C GLY A 69 4.74 -27.44 -5.37
N GLY A 70 4.26 -26.74 -6.41
CA GLY A 70 4.75 -25.42 -6.77
C GLY A 70 4.45 -24.38 -5.71
N TYR A 71 3.23 -24.37 -5.18
CA TYR A 71 2.86 -23.47 -4.10
C TYR A 71 3.65 -23.74 -2.82
N LEU A 72 3.83 -25.00 -2.42
CA LEU A 72 4.64 -25.36 -1.25
C LEU A 72 6.09 -24.91 -1.37
N ARG A 73 6.71 -25.05 -2.56
CA ARG A 73 8.08 -24.53 -2.78
C ARG A 73 8.13 -23.01 -2.70
N ILE A 74 7.26 -22.31 -3.45
CA ILE A 74 7.26 -20.85 -3.48
C ILE A 74 7.01 -20.28 -2.09
N THR A 75 6.05 -20.84 -1.34
CA THR A 75 5.79 -20.42 0.04
C THR A 75 7.02 -20.63 0.91
N ARG A 76 7.71 -21.78 0.82
CA ARG A 76 8.95 -22.01 1.59
C ARG A 76 10.01 -20.94 1.31
N GLU A 77 10.29 -20.68 0.04
CA GLU A 77 11.28 -19.69 -0.39
C GLU A 77 10.89 -18.27 0.07
N VAL A 78 9.61 -17.90 -0.03
CA VAL A 78 9.11 -16.62 0.51
C VAL A 78 9.30 -16.55 2.03
N MET A 79 9.01 -17.63 2.76
CA MET A 79 9.17 -17.65 4.21
C MET A 79 10.63 -17.61 4.66
N GLU A 80 11.57 -18.10 3.86
CA GLU A 80 13.00 -17.93 4.08
C GLU A 80 13.40 -16.46 3.93
N VAL A 81 12.94 -15.78 2.87
CA VAL A 81 13.17 -14.34 2.67
C VAL A 81 12.55 -13.50 3.79
N VAL A 82 11.36 -13.87 4.27
CA VAL A 82 10.71 -13.20 5.42
C VAL A 82 11.62 -13.23 6.65
N LYS A 83 12.28 -14.37 6.93
CA LYS A 83 13.21 -14.47 8.06
C LYS A 83 14.44 -13.60 7.84
N ILE A 84 15.03 -13.62 6.63
CA ILE A 84 16.17 -12.77 6.27
C ILE A 84 15.82 -11.29 6.49
N PHE A 85 14.67 -10.83 6.00
CA PHE A 85 14.25 -9.45 6.21
C PHE A 85 13.99 -9.13 7.67
N ARG A 86 13.21 -9.94 8.38
CA ARG A 86 12.89 -9.69 9.78
C ARG A 86 14.15 -9.61 10.64
N ASP A 87 15.01 -10.61 10.52
CA ASP A 87 16.21 -10.73 11.34
C ASP A 87 17.25 -9.67 10.94
N GLY A 88 17.38 -9.39 9.63
CA GLY A 88 18.26 -8.34 9.11
C GLY A 88 17.82 -6.92 9.51
N ILE A 89 16.53 -6.59 9.40
CA ILE A 89 15.99 -5.30 9.83
C ILE A 89 16.17 -5.10 11.33
N ASN A 90 15.87 -6.12 12.14
CA ASN A 90 16.06 -6.04 13.60
C ASN A 90 17.53 -5.99 14.04
N ALA A 91 18.49 -6.24 13.15
CA ALA A 91 19.91 -6.06 13.41
C ALA A 91 20.40 -4.63 13.11
N LEU A 92 19.60 -3.82 12.39
CA LEU A 92 19.95 -2.45 12.03
C LEU A 92 19.59 -1.48 13.17
N PRO A 93 20.53 -0.64 13.65
CA PRO A 93 20.27 0.27 14.75
C PRO A 93 19.17 1.30 14.46
N GLY A 94 18.24 1.45 15.40
CA GLY A 94 17.21 2.49 15.38
C GLY A 94 15.99 2.19 14.53
N VAL A 95 15.88 0.97 13.98
CA VAL A 95 14.65 0.45 13.40
C VAL A 95 14.32 -0.93 13.95
N CYS A 96 13.04 -1.30 13.90
CA CYS A 96 12.58 -2.63 14.26
C CYS A 96 11.41 -3.08 13.38
N VAL A 97 11.20 -4.40 13.36
CA VAL A 97 9.96 -5.02 12.91
C VAL A 97 9.09 -5.28 14.14
N PRO A 98 7.87 -4.71 14.23
CA PRO A 98 7.03 -4.87 15.41
C PRO A 98 6.40 -6.25 15.46
N GLY A 99 6.39 -6.85 16.65
CA GLY A 99 5.85 -8.19 16.87
C GLY A 99 6.64 -9.28 16.15
N GLU A 100 5.96 -10.39 15.83
CA GLU A 100 6.56 -11.53 15.13
C GLU A 100 5.71 -11.93 13.92
N PRO A 101 5.86 -11.25 12.77
CA PRO A 101 5.07 -11.59 11.58
C PRO A 101 5.31 -13.03 11.13
N GLU A 102 4.24 -13.84 11.12
CA GLU A 102 4.31 -15.27 10.76
C GLU A 102 4.29 -15.51 9.25
N MET A 103 4.04 -14.47 8.45
CA MET A 103 3.83 -14.55 7.01
C MET A 103 4.58 -13.41 6.29
N SER A 104 4.24 -13.19 5.03
CA SER A 104 4.94 -12.32 4.09
C SER A 104 4.64 -10.82 4.21
N VAL A 105 4.01 -10.38 5.29
CA VAL A 105 3.66 -8.97 5.50
C VAL A 105 4.24 -8.49 6.81
N MET A 106 5.04 -7.43 6.75
CA MET A 106 5.63 -6.79 7.91
C MET A 106 5.72 -5.28 7.71
N CYS A 107 6.16 -4.56 8.73
CA CYS A 107 6.48 -3.15 8.62
C CYS A 107 7.76 -2.81 9.39
N ILE A 108 8.34 -1.67 9.05
CA ILE A 108 9.56 -1.13 9.66
C ILE A 108 9.19 0.15 10.39
N LEU A 109 9.54 0.22 11.67
CA LEU A 109 9.34 1.38 12.52
C LEU A 109 10.66 1.83 13.12
N PRO A 110 10.77 3.08 13.60
CA PRO A 110 11.82 3.45 14.53
C PRO A 110 11.74 2.62 15.82
N GLU A 111 12.89 2.32 16.42
CA GLU A 111 12.94 1.73 17.76
C GLU A 111 12.32 2.68 18.80
N GLU A 112 11.84 2.12 19.92
CA GLU A 112 11.28 2.93 20.99
C GLU A 112 12.33 3.89 21.56
N GLY A 113 12.02 5.18 21.54
CA GLY A 113 12.94 6.24 21.99
C GLY A 113 13.89 6.75 20.90
N ASP A 114 13.93 6.12 19.72
CA ASP A 114 14.66 6.64 18.57
C ASP A 114 13.87 7.76 17.88
N ASP A 115 14.57 8.80 17.43
CA ASP A 115 13.96 9.96 16.80
C ASP A 115 14.02 9.96 15.26
N LEU A 116 14.37 8.81 14.68
CA LEU A 116 14.42 8.58 13.25
C LEU A 116 13.09 8.88 12.57
N ASP A 117 13.14 9.71 11.54
CA ASP A 117 12.00 9.94 10.65
C ASP A 117 11.89 8.82 9.63
N ILE A 118 11.00 7.87 9.90
CA ILE A 118 10.78 6.69 9.07
C ILE A 118 10.30 7.01 7.65
N TYR A 119 9.65 8.15 7.43
CA TYR A 119 9.25 8.55 6.08
C TYR A 119 10.43 9.12 5.29
N ALA A 120 11.38 9.77 5.97
CA ALA A 120 12.64 10.20 5.36
C ALA A 120 13.48 8.98 4.93
N VAL A 121 13.50 7.92 5.73
CA VAL A 121 14.08 6.62 5.31
C VAL A 121 13.39 6.12 4.04
N GLY A 122 12.05 6.17 3.99
CA GLY A 122 11.29 5.79 2.79
C GLY A 122 11.64 6.63 1.56
N ASP A 123 11.97 7.91 1.72
CA ASP A 123 12.40 8.79 0.62
C ASP A 123 13.81 8.41 0.12
N GLU A 124 14.73 8.10 1.03
CA GLU A 124 16.08 7.64 0.68
C GLU A 124 16.06 6.26 0.00
N MET A 125 15.16 5.37 0.44
CA MET A 125 14.88 4.09 -0.23
C MET A 125 14.33 4.33 -1.65
N SER A 126 13.39 5.27 -1.82
CA SER A 126 12.87 5.63 -3.15
C SER A 126 13.95 6.16 -4.10
N VAL A 127 14.93 6.94 -3.61
CA VAL A 127 16.08 7.41 -4.41
C VAL A 127 16.91 6.24 -4.93
N ARG A 128 16.99 5.15 -4.15
CA ARG A 128 17.68 3.90 -4.50
C ARG A 128 16.82 2.94 -5.34
N GLY A 129 15.60 3.34 -5.69
CA GLY A 129 14.68 2.54 -6.53
C GLY A 129 13.73 1.63 -5.74
N TRP A 130 13.75 1.69 -4.41
CA TRP A 130 12.85 0.91 -3.56
C TRP A 130 11.59 1.70 -3.24
N HIS A 131 10.43 1.18 -3.64
CA HIS A 131 9.14 1.82 -3.37
C HIS A 131 8.39 1.07 -2.27
N LEU A 132 8.39 1.66 -1.07
CA LEU A 132 7.65 1.15 0.08
C LEU A 132 6.41 1.99 0.35
N ASP A 133 5.30 1.33 0.69
CA ASP A 133 4.10 2.04 1.13
C ASP A 133 4.37 2.65 2.51
N ARG A 134 3.95 3.89 2.70
CA ARG A 134 4.09 4.62 3.97
C ARG A 134 2.77 4.51 4.72
N GLN A 135 2.81 3.93 5.92
CA GLN A 135 1.62 3.74 6.76
C GLN A 135 1.60 4.75 7.89
N GLN A 136 0.43 4.91 8.50
CA GLN A 136 0.17 5.84 9.60
C GLN A 136 -0.48 5.07 10.76
N ASN A 137 -0.36 5.62 11.97
CA ASN A 137 -0.92 5.08 13.22
C ASN A 137 -0.40 3.67 13.58
N PRO A 138 0.91 3.50 13.84
CA PRO A 138 1.99 4.51 13.87
C PRO A 138 2.63 4.75 12.49
N ALA A 139 3.52 5.76 12.40
CA ALA A 139 4.31 5.97 11.19
C ALA A 139 5.22 4.76 10.93
N SER A 140 5.14 4.17 9.74
CA SER A 140 5.95 3.00 9.36
C SER A 140 6.15 2.90 7.85
N LEU A 141 7.11 2.07 7.43
CA LEU A 141 7.21 1.58 6.06
C LEU A 141 6.66 0.16 5.98
N HIS A 142 5.75 -0.09 5.05
CA HIS A 142 5.17 -1.39 4.80
C HIS A 142 6.04 -2.23 3.88
N LEU A 143 6.13 -3.53 4.16
CA LEU A 143 6.79 -4.50 3.31
C LEU A 143 5.88 -5.69 3.05
N THR A 144 5.51 -5.88 1.79
CA THR A 144 4.86 -7.11 1.30
C THR A 144 5.90 -7.95 0.56
N VAL A 145 6.39 -8.99 1.23
CA VAL A 145 7.33 -9.95 0.68
C VAL A 145 6.59 -10.86 -0.30
N ASN A 146 7.26 -11.17 -1.40
CA ASN A 146 6.80 -12.09 -2.43
C ASN A 146 8.02 -12.78 -3.05
N TRP A 147 7.75 -13.75 -3.91
CA TRP A 147 8.79 -14.61 -4.48
C TRP A 147 9.87 -13.86 -5.28
N ALA A 148 9.55 -12.70 -5.88
CA ALA A 148 10.51 -11.90 -6.62
C ALA A 148 11.63 -11.31 -5.74
N HIS A 149 11.42 -11.20 -4.43
CA HIS A 149 12.42 -10.66 -3.50
C HIS A 149 13.53 -11.65 -3.14
N THR A 150 13.39 -12.92 -3.53
CA THR A 150 14.42 -13.96 -3.30
C THR A 150 15.80 -13.59 -3.85
N GLN A 151 15.85 -12.74 -4.88
CA GLN A 151 17.10 -12.33 -5.53
C GLN A 151 17.63 -10.98 -5.04
N SER A 152 16.91 -10.29 -4.16
CA SER A 152 17.18 -8.90 -3.83
C SER A 152 17.14 -8.61 -2.33
N ALA A 153 17.01 -9.64 -1.50
CA ALA A 153 16.84 -9.48 -0.06
C ALA A 153 18.07 -8.85 0.61
N GLU A 154 19.27 -9.32 0.27
CA GLU A 154 20.52 -8.79 0.82
C GLU A 154 20.76 -7.35 0.37
N GLN A 155 20.58 -7.05 -0.92
CA GLN A 155 20.73 -5.69 -1.45
C GLN A 155 19.76 -4.72 -0.79
N PHE A 156 18.52 -5.13 -0.55
CA PHE A 156 17.54 -4.30 0.15
C PHE A 156 18.01 -3.93 1.57
N LEU A 157 18.61 -4.86 2.32
CA LEU A 157 19.10 -4.60 3.68
C LEU A 157 20.28 -3.62 3.68
N LEU A 158 21.20 -3.75 2.73
CA LEU A 158 22.32 -2.79 2.55
C LEU A 158 21.79 -1.39 2.22
N ASP A 159 20.85 -1.29 1.27
CA ASP A 159 20.27 -0.01 0.87
C ASP A 159 19.42 0.61 1.99
N LEU A 160 18.79 -0.23 2.84
CA LEU A 160 18.05 0.21 4.02
C LEU A 160 18.99 0.80 5.08
N GLU A 161 20.12 0.15 5.36
CA GLU A 161 21.14 0.67 6.28
C GLU A 161 21.65 2.04 5.81
N ASP A 162 22.04 2.16 4.53
CA ASP A 162 22.48 3.42 3.94
C ASP A 162 21.39 4.50 3.99
N SER A 163 20.13 4.11 3.82
CA SER A 163 18.99 5.03 3.87
C SER A 163 18.72 5.53 5.28
N ILE A 164 18.90 4.69 6.30
CA ILE A 164 18.81 5.09 7.72
C ILE A 164 19.91 6.12 8.04
N LEU A 165 21.16 5.86 7.64
CA LEU A 165 22.28 6.77 7.85
C LEU A 165 22.08 8.12 7.14
N ALA A 166 21.57 8.10 5.91
CA ALA A 166 21.27 9.30 5.14
C ALA A 166 20.12 10.11 5.77
N ALA A 167 19.04 9.45 6.20
CA ALA A 167 17.89 10.10 6.84
C ALA A 167 18.27 10.81 8.15
N ARG A 168 19.18 10.23 8.94
CA ARG A 168 19.72 10.86 10.16
C ARG A 168 20.56 12.10 9.83
N SER A 169 21.39 12.02 8.79
CA SER A 169 22.29 13.10 8.40
C SER A 169 21.56 14.30 7.77
N ALA A 170 20.42 14.06 7.13
CA ALA A 170 19.64 15.07 6.42
C ALA A 170 18.76 15.95 7.33
N GLY A 171 18.71 15.69 8.65
CA GLY A 171 17.83 16.43 9.55
C GLY A 171 16.34 16.29 9.23
N GLY A 172 15.93 15.17 8.60
CA GLY A 172 14.57 14.96 8.07
C GLY A 172 13.44 15.21 9.09
N ARG A 173 13.74 14.96 10.38
CA ARG A 173 12.89 15.29 11.52
C ARG A 173 12.42 16.74 11.52
N LEU A 174 13.28 17.72 11.19
CA LEU A 174 12.91 19.14 11.15
C LEU A 174 11.86 19.39 10.07
N GLN A 175 12.00 18.75 8.91
CA GLN A 175 11.11 18.93 7.76
C GLN A 175 9.73 18.29 8.00
N THR A 176 9.70 17.11 8.63
CA THR A 176 8.46 16.41 8.98
C THR A 176 7.76 17.02 10.19
N GLN A 177 8.51 17.54 11.17
CA GLN A 177 7.92 18.36 12.26
C GLN A 177 7.32 19.65 11.72
N LEU A 178 8.01 20.36 10.83
CA LEU A 178 7.48 21.55 10.16
C LEU A 178 6.20 21.22 9.36
N GLY A 179 6.18 20.09 8.65
CA GLY A 179 4.98 19.58 7.98
C GLY A 179 3.84 19.29 8.97
N SER A 180 4.10 18.54 10.04
CA SER A 180 3.08 18.22 11.05
C SER A 180 2.52 19.46 11.76
N LEU A 181 3.38 20.44 12.07
CA LEU A 181 2.97 21.74 12.62
C LEU A 181 2.11 22.52 11.62
N ALA A 182 2.50 22.56 10.35
CA ALA A 182 1.70 23.17 9.30
C ALA A 182 0.33 22.48 9.15
N GLY A 183 0.28 21.14 9.15
CA GLY A 183 -0.95 20.36 9.10
C GLY A 183 -1.88 20.63 10.27
N LYS A 184 -1.34 20.71 11.50
CA LYS A 184 -2.12 21.08 12.70
C LYS A 184 -2.64 22.51 12.63
N LEU A 185 -1.83 23.47 12.18
CA LEU A 185 -2.24 24.87 12.01
C LEU A 185 -3.36 24.99 10.97
N ILE A 186 -3.27 24.26 9.86
CA ILE A 186 -4.33 24.20 8.84
C ILE A 186 -5.60 23.58 9.41
N GLY A 187 -5.50 22.49 10.17
CA GLY A 187 -6.65 21.88 10.84
C GLY A 187 -7.33 22.75 11.91
N MET A 188 -6.67 23.83 12.36
CA MET A 188 -7.23 24.83 13.27
C MET A 188 -7.88 26.03 12.57
N LEU A 189 -7.70 26.18 11.24
CA LEU A 189 -8.33 27.25 10.48
C LEU A 189 -9.83 26.98 10.23
N PRO A 190 -10.65 28.03 10.05
CA PRO A 190 -12.01 27.88 9.52
C PRO A 190 -11.99 27.23 8.12
N ASP A 191 -12.98 26.39 7.81
CA ASP A 191 -13.04 25.59 6.56
C ASP A 191 -12.86 26.42 5.28
N SER A 192 -13.32 27.67 5.27
CA SER A 192 -13.17 28.61 4.15
C SER A 192 -11.73 29.03 3.86
N LEU A 193 -10.84 28.96 4.86
CA LEU A 193 -9.42 29.30 4.75
C LEU A 193 -8.54 28.05 4.65
N ALA A 194 -8.93 26.94 5.28
CA ALA A 194 -8.21 25.68 5.23
C ALA A 194 -8.14 25.11 3.80
N THR A 195 -9.25 25.19 3.06
CA THR A 195 -9.32 24.74 1.66
C THR A 195 -8.34 25.51 0.77
N GLY A 196 -8.28 26.84 0.91
CA GLY A 196 -7.39 27.71 0.12
C GLY A 196 -5.91 27.51 0.46
N ALA A 197 -5.58 27.30 1.73
CA ALA A 197 -4.21 27.01 2.16
C ALA A 197 -3.73 25.63 1.65
N THR A 198 -4.60 24.62 1.70
CA THR A 198 -4.31 23.26 1.21
C THR A 198 -4.09 23.25 -0.31
N GLN A 199 -4.93 23.94 -1.07
CA GLN A 199 -4.79 24.08 -2.53
C GLN A 199 -3.52 24.85 -2.93
N LEU A 200 -3.13 25.88 -2.16
CA LEU A 200 -1.90 26.63 -2.41
C LEU A 200 -0.65 25.74 -2.19
N LEU A 201 -0.64 24.95 -1.12
CA LEU A 201 0.46 24.01 -0.82
C LEU A 201 0.56 22.89 -1.85
N ALA A 202 -0.58 22.33 -2.29
CA ALA A 202 -0.61 21.35 -3.37
C ALA A 202 -0.06 21.91 -4.70
N ARG A 203 -0.30 23.20 -4.99
CA ARG A 203 0.24 23.89 -6.16
C ARG A 203 1.73 24.19 -6.07
N ILE A 204 2.25 24.48 -4.88
CA ILE A 204 3.69 24.70 -4.64
C ILE A 204 4.48 23.38 -4.80
N GLY A 205 3.85 22.23 -4.55
CA GLY A 205 4.46 20.89 -4.70
C GLY A 205 4.75 20.44 -6.13
N GLY A 206 4.28 21.18 -7.16
CA GLY A 206 4.39 20.79 -8.57
C GLY A 206 3.46 19.62 -8.92
N GLY A 207 2.81 19.66 -10.08
CA GLY A 207 1.77 18.71 -10.52
C GLY A 207 2.25 17.29 -10.86
N GLY A 208 3.19 16.73 -10.11
CA GLY A 208 3.63 15.34 -10.19
C GLY A 208 3.80 14.75 -8.79
N VAL A 209 3.80 13.41 -8.70
CA VAL A 209 4.10 12.72 -7.43
C VAL A 209 5.49 13.17 -6.95
N PRO A 210 5.64 13.78 -5.77
CA PRO A 210 6.94 14.28 -5.31
C PRO A 210 7.95 13.14 -5.20
N LYS A 211 9.19 13.36 -5.68
CA LYS A 211 10.30 12.40 -5.49
C LYS A 211 10.64 12.15 -4.01
N ARG A 212 10.35 13.15 -3.16
CA ARG A 212 10.45 13.08 -1.70
C ARG A 212 9.09 13.42 -1.13
N SER A 213 8.52 12.51 -0.35
CA SER A 213 7.13 12.56 0.12
C SER A 213 7.01 12.56 1.65
N ALA A 214 8.13 12.52 2.39
CA ALA A 214 8.12 12.44 3.85
C ALA A 214 7.27 13.54 4.52
N ALA A 215 7.46 14.79 4.10
CA ALA A 215 6.68 15.92 4.60
C ALA A 215 5.18 15.79 4.29
N MET A 216 4.81 15.26 3.11
CA MET A 216 3.41 15.02 2.73
C MET A 216 2.77 13.96 3.63
N TYR A 217 3.44 12.83 3.85
CA TYR A 217 2.91 11.77 4.71
C TYR A 217 2.85 12.19 6.19
N GLY A 218 3.83 12.97 6.66
CA GLY A 218 3.80 13.60 7.98
C GLY A 218 2.63 14.57 8.16
N MET A 219 2.34 15.38 7.13
CA MET A 219 1.16 16.25 7.11
C MET A 219 -0.13 15.44 7.14
N MET A 220 -0.31 14.49 6.21
CA MET A 220 -1.52 13.67 6.11
C MET A 220 -1.83 12.90 7.40
N GLY A 221 -0.81 12.36 8.08
CA GLY A 221 -0.99 11.67 9.35
C GLY A 221 -1.37 12.58 10.52
N SER A 222 -1.18 13.90 10.38
CA SER A 222 -1.51 14.90 11.40
C SER A 222 -2.84 15.62 11.16
N LEU A 223 -3.38 15.53 9.94
CA LEU A 223 -4.66 16.13 9.59
C LEU A 223 -5.81 15.31 10.21
N PRO A 224 -6.76 15.93 10.93
CA PRO A 224 -7.97 15.24 11.33
C PRO A 224 -8.72 14.77 10.07
N ASN A 225 -9.41 13.63 10.16
CA ASN A 225 -10.20 13.02 9.08
C ASN A 225 -11.44 13.88 8.73
N ARG A 226 -11.20 15.12 8.30
CA ARG A 226 -12.16 16.13 7.84
C ARG A 226 -12.10 16.19 6.31
N GLY A 227 -13.18 16.69 5.71
CA GLY A 227 -13.44 16.66 4.26
C GLY A 227 -12.28 17.10 3.35
N ASP A 228 -11.34 17.90 3.86
CA ASP A 228 -10.15 18.35 3.15
C ASP A 228 -9.28 17.21 2.59
N LEU A 229 -9.12 16.10 3.32
CA LEU A 229 -8.35 14.95 2.83
C LEU A 229 -9.08 14.24 1.67
N GLN A 230 -10.42 14.19 1.74
CA GLN A 230 -11.24 13.56 0.71
C GLN A 230 -11.18 14.36 -0.60
N GLU A 231 -11.27 15.69 -0.52
CA GLU A 231 -11.15 16.56 -1.70
C GLU A 231 -9.75 16.49 -2.31
N LEU A 232 -8.69 16.47 -1.49
CA LEU A 232 -7.32 16.31 -2.01
C LEU A 232 -7.12 14.98 -2.76
N VAL A 233 -7.70 13.88 -2.26
CA VAL A 233 -7.68 12.60 -2.96
C VAL A 233 -8.47 12.67 -4.28
N LYS A 234 -9.63 13.33 -4.30
CA LYS A 234 -10.41 13.53 -5.53
C LYS A 234 -9.64 14.35 -6.56
N ASP A 235 -9.03 15.47 -6.15
CA ASP A 235 -8.22 16.32 -7.01
C ASP A 235 -7.05 15.53 -7.65
N LEU A 236 -6.39 14.66 -6.87
CA LEU A 236 -5.35 13.77 -7.38
C LEU A 236 -5.89 12.75 -8.39
N LEU A 237 -7.06 12.16 -8.13
CA LEU A 237 -7.70 11.22 -9.06
C LEU A 237 -8.10 11.92 -10.37
N ASP A 238 -8.60 13.15 -10.30
CA ASP A 238 -8.93 13.96 -11.47
C ASP A 238 -7.68 14.21 -12.33
N GLN A 239 -6.51 14.42 -11.72
CA GLN A 239 -5.25 14.58 -12.45
C GLN A 239 -4.89 13.37 -13.31
N PHE A 240 -5.20 12.13 -12.87
CA PHE A 240 -4.93 10.92 -13.67
C PHE A 240 -5.69 10.85 -14.98
N THR A 241 -6.79 11.60 -15.09
CA THR A 241 -7.60 11.69 -16.31
C THR A 241 -7.49 13.05 -17.00
N SER A 242 -6.67 13.95 -16.45
CA SER A 242 -6.46 15.27 -17.04
C SER A 242 -5.68 15.14 -18.36
N VAL A 243 -6.29 15.65 -19.43
CA VAL A 243 -5.63 15.75 -20.73
C VAL A 243 -5.10 17.17 -20.82
N ASN A 244 -3.78 17.33 -20.85
CA ASN A 244 -3.16 18.62 -21.14
C ASN A 244 -3.69 19.12 -22.49
N LYS A 245 -4.53 20.16 -22.47
CA LYS A 245 -4.83 20.91 -23.70
C LYS A 245 -3.53 21.60 -24.12
N LYS A 246 -2.88 21.05 -25.13
CA LYS A 246 -1.82 21.74 -25.86
C LYS A 246 -2.37 23.00 -26.52
#